data_AF-A0A9J7YWU2-F1
#
_entry.id   AF-A0A9J7YWU2-F1
#
_cell.length_a   1.000
_cell.length_b   1.000
_cell.length_c   1.000
_cell.angle_alpha   90.00
_cell.angle_beta   90.00
_cell.angle_gamma   90.00
#
_symmetry.space_group_name_H-M   'P 1'
#
loop_
_entity.id
_entity.type
_entity.pdbx_description
1 polymer ?
#
loop_
_entity_poly.entity_id
_entity_poly.type
_entity_poly.pdbx_seq_one_letter_code
_entity_poly.pdbx_strand_id
1 'polypeptide(L)'
;MPRLEEHCWSCSCSASVKTQELSSARWVVCKTAEMMSIITSVLSHAYGSLHSLQSANLIRRGLVLFIVGVVLALVLNLLQIQRNVTLFPEEVLDTLFSSAWWIPLCCGTAAAVVGLLYPCLDQHLGEPHKFKREWASVTRCIAVFVGINHASAVSLPVTHYTKLDFANNVQLSLTLAALSLGLWWTFDRSRSGFGLGLTTAFLATLIAQLLVYNGIYQYTSPDFLYVRSWLPCIFFSGGVTVGNIGRQLAMGSTEKLHND
;
A
#
# COMPACT_ATOMS: atom_id res chain seq x y z
N MET A 1 15.21 88.56 66.12
CA MET A 1 16.26 87.53 65.97
C MET A 1 15.68 86.38 65.15
N PRO A 2 16.14 86.10 63.92
CA PRO A 2 15.71 84.92 63.17
C PRO A 2 16.64 83.73 63.43
N ARG A 3 16.10 82.51 63.37
CA ARG A 3 16.82 81.24 63.54
C ARG A 3 16.77 80.50 62.18
N LEU A 4 17.94 80.09 61.68
CA LEU A 4 18.15 79.42 60.38
C LEU A 4 17.36 78.09 60.28
N GLU A 5 16.70 77.87 59.15
CA GLU A 5 16.29 76.55 58.67
C GLU A 5 17.20 76.10 57.52
N GLU A 6 17.84 74.94 57.71
CA GLU A 6 18.57 74.21 56.67
C GLU A 6 17.60 73.36 55.86
N HIS A 7 17.51 73.61 54.55
CA HIS A 7 16.81 72.71 53.64
C HIS A 7 17.80 71.94 52.76
N CYS A 8 17.90 70.66 53.11
CA CYS A 8 18.60 69.58 52.42
C CYS A 8 18.15 69.46 50.95
N TRP A 9 19.13 69.45 50.04
CA TRP A 9 18.93 69.17 48.61
C TRP A 9 18.61 67.69 48.40
N SER A 10 17.42 67.38 47.88
CA SER A 10 17.10 66.05 47.36
C SER A 10 17.19 66.06 45.83
N CYS A 11 18.29 65.52 45.30
CA CYS A 11 18.46 65.22 43.88
C CYS A 11 17.45 64.15 43.43
N SER A 12 16.42 64.56 42.68
CA SER A 12 15.51 63.65 41.96
C SER A 12 15.94 63.46 40.51
N CYS A 13 17.05 62.77 40.26
CA CYS A 13 17.51 62.44 38.90
C CYS A 13 18.12 61.04 38.84
N SER A 14 17.33 59.98 39.01
CA SER A 14 17.79 58.61 38.69
C SER A 14 16.68 57.62 38.31
N ALA A 15 15.42 57.90 38.65
CA ALA A 15 14.31 56.97 38.36
C ALA A 15 13.84 56.98 36.89
N SER A 16 13.96 58.11 36.18
CA SER A 16 13.35 58.29 34.84
C SER A 16 14.09 57.59 33.70
N VAL A 17 15.42 57.42 33.81
CA VAL A 17 16.22 56.80 32.74
C VAL A 17 16.06 55.28 32.76
N LYS A 18 15.94 54.68 33.96
CA LYS A 18 15.78 53.24 34.13
C LYS A 18 14.40 52.73 33.69
N THR A 19 13.37 53.57 33.76
CA THR A 19 12.01 53.22 33.31
C THR A 19 11.88 53.23 31.79
N GLN A 20 12.63 54.08 31.09
CA GLN A 20 12.57 54.20 29.63
C GLN A 20 13.32 53.07 28.91
N GLU A 21 14.46 52.62 29.45
CA GLU A 21 15.14 51.43 28.94
C GLU A 21 14.35 50.15 29.22
N LEU A 22 13.73 50.03 30.40
CA LEU A 22 12.89 48.87 30.75
C LEU A 22 11.61 48.81 29.90
N SER A 23 11.05 49.96 29.49
CA SER A 23 9.89 50.01 28.60
C SER A 23 10.25 49.66 27.16
N SER A 24 11.40 50.14 26.66
CA SER A 24 11.94 49.77 25.35
C SER A 24 12.26 48.28 25.28
N ALA A 25 12.94 47.73 26.30
CA ALA A 25 13.23 46.31 26.40
C ALA A 25 11.95 45.45 26.49
N ARG A 26 10.96 45.88 27.29
CA ARG A 26 9.64 45.20 27.35
C ARG A 26 8.91 45.22 26.02
N TRP A 27 8.95 46.34 25.30
CA TRP A 27 8.34 46.49 23.98
C TRP A 27 9.00 45.56 22.95
N VAL A 28 10.34 45.48 22.97
CA VAL A 28 11.10 44.56 22.11
C VAL A 28 10.77 43.09 22.43
N VAL A 29 10.72 42.72 23.71
CA VAL A 29 10.36 41.35 24.16
C VAL A 29 8.92 40.98 23.78
N CYS A 30 7.98 41.91 23.88
CA CYS A 30 6.58 41.68 23.48
C CYS A 30 6.47 41.49 21.96
N LYS A 31 7.19 42.31 21.19
CA LYS A 31 7.19 42.24 19.72
C LYS A 31 7.86 40.96 19.20
N THR A 32 8.92 40.47 19.86
CA THR A 32 9.53 39.18 19.54
C THR A 32 8.63 38.01 19.92
N ALA A 33 7.90 38.10 21.05
CA ALA A 33 6.92 37.09 21.44
C ALA A 33 5.75 36.97 20.45
N GLU A 34 5.20 38.09 19.97
CA GLU A 34 4.18 38.11 18.91
C GLU A 34 4.70 37.49 17.61
N MET A 35 5.92 37.86 17.22
CA MET A 35 6.54 37.35 16.00
C MET A 35 6.81 35.83 16.08
N MET A 36 7.23 35.32 17.23
CA MET A 36 7.39 33.88 17.48
C MET A 36 6.06 33.12 17.44
N SER A 37 4.98 33.71 17.95
CA SER A 37 3.62 33.13 17.88
C SER A 37 3.13 33.03 16.43
N ILE A 38 3.33 34.08 15.63
CA ILE A 38 3.00 34.08 14.20
C ILE A 38 3.79 33.00 13.46
N ILE A 39 5.11 32.91 13.69
CA ILE A 39 5.95 31.87 13.07
C ILE A 39 5.46 30.47 13.45
N THR A 40 5.13 30.24 14.73
CA THR A 40 4.68 28.92 15.21
C THR A 40 3.33 28.52 14.61
N SER A 41 2.39 29.47 14.48
CA SER A 41 1.09 29.24 13.87
C SER A 41 1.19 28.97 12.36
N VAL A 42 2.05 29.70 11.65
CA VAL A 42 2.32 29.49 10.22
C VAL A 42 3.01 28.14 10.00
N LEU A 43 4.00 27.77 10.84
CA LEU A 43 4.64 26.46 10.76
C LEU A 43 3.64 25.32 11.06
N SER A 44 2.79 25.49 12.07
CA SER A 44 1.77 24.50 12.43
C SER A 44 0.75 24.31 11.30
N HIS A 45 0.31 25.41 10.68
CA HIS A 45 -0.61 25.37 9.54
C HIS A 45 0.05 24.76 8.30
N ALA A 46 1.31 25.12 8.01
CA ALA A 46 2.07 24.54 6.90
C ALA A 46 2.33 23.04 7.12
N TYR A 47 2.69 22.64 8.33
CA TYR A 47 2.88 21.24 8.71
C TYR A 47 1.57 20.45 8.61
N GLY A 48 0.45 21.00 9.12
CA GLY A 48 -0.87 20.41 8.99
C GLY A 48 -1.33 20.26 7.54
N SER A 49 -1.06 21.27 6.70
CA SER A 49 -1.36 21.24 5.27
C SER A 49 -0.51 20.21 4.52
N LEU A 50 0.78 20.10 4.83
CA LEU A 50 1.67 19.12 4.21
C LEU A 50 1.29 17.69 4.63
N HIS A 51 0.98 17.49 5.92
CA HIS A 51 0.53 16.21 6.44
C HIS A 51 -0.83 15.79 5.85
N SER A 52 -1.76 16.73 5.65
CA SER A 52 -3.06 16.45 5.02
C SER A 52 -2.92 16.08 3.54
N LEU A 53 -2.05 16.78 2.79
CA LEU A 53 -1.71 16.45 1.40
C LEU A 53 -1.07 15.06 1.27
N GLN A 54 -0.11 14.74 2.13
CA GLN A 54 0.55 13.44 2.14
C GLN A 54 -0.43 12.31 2.51
N SER A 55 -1.27 12.53 3.51
CA SER A 55 -2.33 11.61 3.92
C SER A 55 -3.35 11.38 2.80
N ALA A 56 -3.81 12.45 2.13
CA ALA A 56 -4.74 12.36 1.01
C ALA A 56 -4.14 11.58 -0.17
N ASN A 57 -2.84 11.79 -0.48
CA ASN A 57 -2.15 11.04 -1.52
C ASN A 57 -2.02 9.55 -1.18
N LEU A 58 -1.74 9.20 0.09
CA LEU A 58 -1.70 7.81 0.55
C LEU A 58 -3.08 7.16 0.46
N ILE A 59 -4.14 7.85 0.90
CA ILE A 59 -5.53 7.37 0.81
C ILE A 59 -5.91 7.14 -0.65
N ARG A 60 -5.62 8.09 -1.54
CA ARG A 60 -5.90 7.95 -2.97
C ARG A 60 -5.20 6.73 -3.57
N ARG A 61 -3.92 6.52 -3.25
CA ARG A 61 -3.15 5.35 -3.73
C ARG A 61 -3.74 4.06 -3.19
N GLY A 62 -4.09 4.02 -1.90
CA GLY A 62 -4.74 2.88 -1.28
C GLY A 62 -6.09 2.55 -1.94
N LEU A 63 -6.91 3.56 -2.24
CA LEU A 63 -8.18 3.38 -2.94
C LEU A 63 -7.98 2.84 -4.36
N VAL A 64 -7.02 3.37 -5.13
CA VAL A 64 -6.73 2.87 -6.48
C VAL A 64 -6.26 1.41 -6.42
N LEU A 65 -5.35 1.08 -5.51
CA LEU A 65 -4.87 -0.29 -5.31
C LEU A 65 -5.99 -1.24 -4.89
N PHE A 66 -6.88 -0.78 -4.02
CA PHE A 66 -8.07 -1.53 -3.60
C PHE A 66 -8.98 -1.86 -4.77
N ILE A 67 -9.37 -0.85 -5.56
CA ILE A 67 -10.24 -1.03 -6.73
C ILE A 67 -9.59 -1.95 -7.76
N VAL A 68 -8.30 -1.75 -8.06
CA VAL A 68 -7.56 -2.62 -8.98
C VAL A 68 -7.51 -4.06 -8.46
N GLY A 69 -7.32 -4.26 -7.15
CA GLY A 69 -7.34 -5.57 -6.51
C GLY A 69 -8.70 -6.26 -6.64
N VAL A 70 -9.81 -5.55 -6.40
CA VAL A 70 -11.17 -6.06 -6.57
C VAL A 70 -11.42 -6.46 -8.03
N VAL A 71 -11.07 -5.58 -8.99
CA VAL A 71 -11.26 -5.85 -10.42
C VAL A 71 -10.44 -7.06 -10.86
N LEU A 72 -9.16 -7.14 -10.47
CA LEU A 72 -8.32 -8.30 -10.77
C LEU A 72 -8.92 -9.57 -10.16
N ALA A 73 -9.34 -9.56 -8.90
CA ALA A 73 -9.97 -10.72 -8.27
C ALA A 73 -11.22 -11.19 -9.02
N LEU A 74 -12.08 -10.25 -9.43
CA LEU A 74 -13.28 -10.55 -10.23
C LEU A 74 -12.91 -11.13 -11.59
N VAL A 75 -11.95 -10.54 -12.31
CA VAL A 75 -11.49 -11.04 -13.62
C VAL A 75 -10.92 -12.45 -13.50
N LEU A 76 -10.06 -12.70 -12.51
CA LEU A 76 -9.49 -14.03 -12.27
C LEU A 76 -10.58 -15.05 -11.93
N ASN A 77 -11.53 -14.68 -11.08
CA ASN A 77 -12.65 -15.55 -10.72
C ASN A 77 -13.52 -15.87 -11.93
N LEU A 78 -13.86 -14.87 -12.74
CA LEU A 78 -14.60 -15.07 -13.99
C LEU A 78 -13.85 -16.01 -14.94
N LEU A 79 -12.55 -15.82 -15.15
CA LEU A 79 -11.74 -16.69 -16.00
C LEU A 79 -11.67 -18.13 -15.49
N GLN A 80 -11.66 -18.33 -14.17
CA GLN A 80 -11.72 -19.65 -13.55
C GLN A 80 -13.09 -20.33 -13.79
N ILE A 81 -14.17 -19.55 -13.83
CA ILE A 81 -15.55 -20.04 -14.00
C ILE A 81 -15.91 -20.27 -15.47
N GLN A 82 -15.54 -19.36 -16.38
CA GLN A 82 -15.79 -19.49 -17.82
C GLN A 82 -15.25 -20.82 -18.39
N ARG A 83 -14.15 -21.30 -17.81
CA ARG A 83 -13.51 -22.57 -18.20
C ARG A 83 -14.16 -23.81 -17.59
N ASN A 84 -14.90 -23.66 -16.49
CA ASN A 84 -15.57 -24.74 -15.78
C ASN A 84 -16.98 -25.00 -16.34
N VAL A 85 -17.67 -23.96 -16.82
CA VAL A 85 -19.00 -24.07 -17.43
C VAL A 85 -19.03 -23.20 -18.69
N THR A 86 -19.02 -23.82 -19.87
CA THR A 86 -18.99 -23.13 -21.17
C THR A 86 -20.33 -22.50 -21.57
N LEU A 87 -21.36 -22.61 -20.73
CA LEU A 87 -22.67 -21.98 -20.89
C LEU A 87 -22.93 -21.18 -19.62
N PHE A 88 -22.97 -19.84 -19.69
CA PHE A 88 -23.25 -18.97 -18.55
C PHE A 88 -24.72 -19.10 -18.13
N PRO A 89 -25.04 -19.77 -17.02
CA PRO A 89 -26.37 -19.63 -16.42
C PRO A 89 -26.32 -18.33 -15.59
N GLU A 90 -27.31 -17.45 -15.73
CA GLU A 90 -27.35 -16.19 -14.95
C GLU A 90 -27.26 -16.44 -13.42
N GLU A 91 -27.70 -17.63 -12.99
CA GLU A 91 -27.63 -18.14 -11.61
C GLU A 91 -26.21 -18.15 -11.00
N VAL A 92 -25.17 -18.39 -11.79
CA VAL A 92 -23.78 -18.45 -11.29
C VAL A 92 -23.27 -17.04 -10.97
N LEU A 93 -23.63 -16.06 -11.80
CA LEU A 93 -23.26 -14.66 -11.58
C LEU A 93 -23.87 -14.15 -10.27
N ASP A 94 -25.15 -14.45 -10.06
CA ASP A 94 -25.86 -14.13 -8.81
C ASP A 94 -25.25 -14.84 -7.60
N THR A 95 -24.83 -16.10 -7.75
CA THR A 95 -24.17 -16.85 -6.68
C THR A 95 -22.80 -16.25 -6.31
N LEU A 96 -22.04 -15.72 -7.27
CA LEU A 96 -20.77 -15.04 -6.99
C LEU A 96 -20.96 -13.71 -6.26
N PHE A 97 -21.96 -12.93 -6.69
CA PHE A 97 -22.29 -11.66 -6.04
C PHE A 97 -22.97 -11.86 -4.68
N SER A 98 -23.58 -13.02 -4.42
CA SER A 98 -24.31 -13.27 -3.17
C SER A 98 -23.55 -14.15 -2.17
N SER A 99 -22.83 -15.19 -2.59
CA SER A 99 -22.19 -16.17 -1.70
C SER A 99 -20.69 -15.94 -1.48
N ALA A 100 -20.01 -15.25 -2.41
CA ALA A 100 -18.55 -15.08 -2.40
C ALA A 100 -18.11 -13.61 -2.47
N TRP A 101 -19.02 -12.66 -2.20
CA TRP A 101 -18.78 -11.21 -2.26
C TRP A 101 -17.63 -10.71 -1.36
N TRP A 102 -17.34 -11.46 -0.29
CA TRP A 102 -16.25 -11.17 0.63
C TRP A 102 -14.86 -11.47 0.04
N ILE A 103 -14.76 -12.35 -0.96
CA ILE A 103 -13.47 -12.73 -1.57
C ILE A 103 -12.86 -11.55 -2.33
N PRO A 104 -13.55 -10.91 -3.30
CA PRO A 104 -13.02 -9.73 -3.97
C PRO A 104 -12.67 -8.59 -3.00
N LEU A 105 -13.48 -8.41 -1.95
CA LEU A 105 -13.23 -7.41 -0.92
C LEU A 105 -11.93 -7.69 -0.15
N CYS A 106 -11.70 -8.94 0.26
CA CYS A 106 -10.47 -9.38 0.92
C CYS A 106 -9.24 -9.24 0.01
N CYS A 107 -9.37 -9.60 -1.27
CA CYS A 107 -8.28 -9.39 -2.24
C CYS A 107 -7.98 -7.91 -2.47
N GLY A 108 -9.00 -7.05 -2.51
CA GLY A 108 -8.84 -5.60 -2.60
C GLY A 108 -8.10 -5.01 -1.39
N THR A 109 -8.46 -5.41 -0.17
CA THR A 109 -7.78 -4.91 1.04
C THR A 109 -6.34 -5.40 1.11
N ALA A 110 -6.08 -6.67 0.80
CA ALA A 110 -4.74 -7.22 0.71
C ALA A 110 -3.91 -6.47 -0.35
N ALA A 111 -4.50 -6.15 -1.50
CA ALA A 111 -3.83 -5.40 -2.56
C ALA A 111 -3.45 -3.97 -2.11
N ALA A 112 -4.35 -3.28 -1.41
CA ALA A 112 -4.05 -1.96 -0.84
C ALA A 112 -2.92 -2.02 0.18
N VAL A 113 -2.94 -2.98 1.10
CA VAL A 113 -1.91 -3.15 2.13
C VAL A 113 -0.56 -3.46 1.49
N VAL A 114 -0.49 -4.47 0.63
CA VAL A 114 0.77 -4.89 -0.02
C VAL A 114 1.30 -3.77 -0.93
N GLY A 115 0.44 -3.15 -1.75
CA GLY A 115 0.86 -2.09 -2.66
C GLY A 115 1.33 -0.81 -1.95
N LEU A 116 0.82 -0.51 -0.75
CA LEU A 116 1.33 0.60 0.07
C LEU A 116 2.60 0.23 0.84
N LEU A 117 2.76 -1.04 1.25
CA LEU A 117 3.90 -1.50 2.02
C LEU A 117 5.19 -1.57 1.19
N TYR A 118 5.08 -1.90 -0.10
CA TYR A 118 6.20 -2.01 -1.04
C TYR A 118 7.06 -0.73 -1.10
N PRO A 119 6.51 0.46 -1.44
CA PRO A 119 7.27 1.71 -1.46
C PRO A 119 7.93 2.06 -0.12
N CYS A 120 7.27 1.79 1.01
CA CYS A 120 7.80 2.06 2.34
C CYS A 120 9.02 1.19 2.65
N LEU A 121 8.98 -0.10 2.30
CA LEU A 121 10.10 -1.00 2.53
C LEU A 121 11.26 -0.75 1.57
N ASP A 122 11.01 -0.32 0.35
CA ASP A 122 12.07 0.10 -0.57
C ASP A 122 12.84 1.32 -0.03
N GLN A 123 12.13 2.29 0.55
CA GLN A 123 12.75 3.44 1.22
C GLN A 123 13.61 3.00 2.41
N HIS A 124 13.12 2.06 3.21
CA HIS A 124 13.83 1.58 4.39
C HIS A 124 15.06 0.73 4.05
N LEU A 125 14.98 -0.06 2.98
CA LEU A 125 16.07 -0.92 2.51
C LEU A 125 17.09 -0.18 1.63
N GLY A 126 16.84 1.10 1.32
CA GLY A 126 17.75 1.93 0.53
C GLY A 126 17.94 1.41 -0.90
N GLU A 127 17.01 0.60 -1.42
CA GLU A 127 17.07 0.13 -2.81
C GLU A 127 16.73 1.33 -3.71
N PRO A 128 17.71 1.90 -4.44
CA PRO A 128 17.42 3.02 -5.32
C PRO A 128 16.39 2.54 -6.35
N HIS A 129 15.33 3.34 -6.56
CA HIS A 129 14.28 3.10 -7.56
C HIS A 129 14.91 3.07 -8.98
N LYS A 130 15.61 1.98 -9.30
CA LYS A 130 16.59 1.92 -10.39
C LYS A 130 16.02 1.46 -11.72
N PHE A 131 14.72 1.28 -11.80
CA PHE A 131 14.07 1.01 -13.07
C PHE A 131 13.12 2.16 -13.35
N LYS A 132 13.35 2.85 -14.48
CA LYS A 132 12.29 3.58 -15.20
C LYS A 132 11.25 2.54 -15.57
N ARG A 133 10.41 2.20 -14.61
CA ARG A 133 9.40 1.18 -14.77
C ARG A 133 8.34 1.86 -15.59
N GLU A 134 8.20 1.45 -16.84
CA GLU A 134 7.13 1.97 -17.67
C GLU A 134 5.81 1.28 -17.28
N TRP A 135 4.68 1.98 -17.46
CA TRP A 135 3.35 1.36 -17.37
C TRP A 135 3.23 0.14 -18.31
N ALA A 136 4.01 0.09 -19.38
CA ALA A 136 4.15 -1.07 -20.25
C ALA A 136 4.71 -2.32 -19.53
N SER A 137 5.64 -2.17 -18.58
CA SER A 137 6.15 -3.30 -17.79
C SER A 137 5.10 -3.81 -16.81
N VAL A 138 4.33 -2.90 -16.20
CA VAL A 138 3.25 -3.24 -15.27
C VAL A 138 2.13 -4.00 -15.97
N THR A 139 1.69 -3.52 -17.13
CA THR A 139 0.66 -4.18 -17.95
C THR A 139 1.09 -5.57 -18.39
N ARG A 140 2.36 -5.75 -18.81
CA ARG A 140 2.93 -7.08 -19.09
C ARG A 140 2.93 -7.98 -17.85
N CYS A 141 3.31 -7.47 -16.69
CA CYS A 141 3.28 -8.21 -15.43
C CYS A 141 1.86 -8.67 -15.07
N ILE A 142 0.86 -7.80 -15.23
CA ILE A 142 -0.56 -8.14 -15.04
C ILE A 142 -0.99 -9.24 -16.03
N ALA A 143 -0.63 -9.12 -17.30
CA ALA A 143 -0.98 -10.12 -18.31
C ALA A 143 -0.38 -11.49 -18.00
N VAL A 144 0.90 -11.55 -17.59
CA VAL A 144 1.54 -12.80 -17.18
C VAL A 144 0.90 -13.36 -15.91
N PHE A 145 0.57 -12.52 -14.93
CA PHE A 145 -0.14 -12.94 -13.72
C PHE A 145 -1.51 -13.54 -14.02
N VAL A 146 -2.30 -12.88 -14.87
CA VAL A 146 -3.59 -13.40 -15.35
C VAL A 146 -3.39 -14.72 -16.11
N GLY A 147 -2.33 -14.83 -16.93
CA GLY A 147 -1.97 -16.07 -17.62
C GLY A 147 -1.59 -17.21 -16.68
N ILE A 148 -0.83 -16.96 -15.61
CA ILE A 148 -0.49 -17.94 -14.56
C ILE A 148 -1.77 -18.42 -13.87
N ASN A 149 -2.67 -17.49 -13.53
CA ASN A 149 -3.93 -17.84 -12.89
C ASN A 149 -4.84 -18.65 -13.85
N HIS A 150 -4.91 -18.28 -15.12
CA HIS A 150 -5.64 -19.04 -16.13
C HIS A 150 -5.06 -20.45 -16.33
N ALA A 151 -3.73 -20.58 -16.41
CA ALA A 151 -3.05 -21.87 -16.50
C ALA A 151 -3.26 -22.72 -15.23
N SER A 152 -3.37 -22.11 -14.06
CA SER A 152 -3.66 -22.83 -12.81
C SER A 152 -5.11 -23.35 -12.75
N ALA A 153 -6.06 -22.69 -13.40
CA ALA A 153 -7.45 -23.13 -13.50
C ALA A 153 -7.58 -24.45 -14.29
N VAL A 154 -6.67 -24.72 -15.22
CA VAL A 154 -6.56 -26.01 -15.96
C VAL A 154 -6.34 -27.19 -15.00
N SER A 155 -5.89 -26.94 -13.78
CA SER A 155 -5.62 -27.95 -12.75
C SER A 155 -6.86 -28.35 -11.94
N LEU A 156 -8.02 -27.68 -12.12
CA LEU A 156 -9.26 -28.04 -11.43
C LEU A 156 -9.96 -29.18 -12.19
N PRO A 157 -10.15 -30.37 -11.59
CA PRO A 157 -10.78 -31.49 -12.23
C PRO A 157 -12.30 -31.32 -12.15
N VAL A 158 -12.89 -30.60 -13.09
CA VAL A 158 -14.34 -30.66 -13.28
C VAL A 158 -14.60 -30.90 -14.75
N THR A 159 -14.97 -32.16 -14.99
CA THR A 159 -15.50 -32.72 -16.24
C THR A 159 -14.50 -33.05 -17.35
N HIS A 160 -14.69 -34.26 -17.87
CA HIS A 160 -14.03 -34.87 -19.01
C HIS A 160 -13.82 -33.89 -20.18
N TYR A 161 -12.67 -34.03 -20.84
CA TYR A 161 -12.17 -33.35 -22.06
C TYR A 161 -11.23 -32.16 -21.84
N THR A 162 -9.96 -32.40 -22.17
CA THR A 162 -8.80 -31.48 -22.16
C THR A 162 -8.11 -31.24 -20.83
N LYS A 163 -7.72 -32.34 -20.15
CA LYS A 163 -6.51 -32.29 -19.33
C LYS A 163 -5.33 -32.07 -20.29
N LEU A 164 -4.59 -30.98 -20.12
CA LEU A 164 -3.18 -31.01 -20.48
C LEU A 164 -2.59 -32.12 -19.61
N ASP A 165 -2.19 -33.24 -20.21
CA ASP A 165 -1.57 -34.38 -19.52
C ASP A 165 -0.20 -33.97 -18.96
N PHE A 166 -0.21 -33.19 -17.88
CA PHE A 166 0.90 -33.20 -16.95
C PHE A 166 0.73 -34.44 -16.09
N ALA A 167 1.50 -35.48 -16.40
CA ALA A 167 1.45 -36.78 -15.74
C ALA A 167 1.74 -36.75 -14.21
N ASN A 168 2.06 -35.59 -13.63
CA ASN A 168 2.36 -35.43 -12.21
C ASN A 168 2.01 -34.01 -11.68
N ASN A 169 1.28 -33.93 -10.57
CA ASN A 169 0.97 -32.67 -9.86
C ASN A 169 2.22 -31.84 -9.50
N VAL A 170 3.37 -32.52 -9.35
CA VAL A 170 4.68 -31.89 -9.10
C VAL A 170 5.19 -31.12 -10.32
N GLN A 171 4.96 -31.60 -11.54
CA GLN A 171 5.41 -30.93 -12.75
C GLN A 171 4.65 -29.63 -12.98
N LEU A 172 3.35 -29.65 -12.71
CA LEU A 172 2.49 -28.47 -12.76
C LEU A 172 2.88 -27.44 -11.69
N SER A 173 3.06 -27.85 -10.43
CA SER A 173 3.44 -26.94 -9.36
C SER A 173 4.84 -26.35 -9.57
N LEU A 174 5.80 -27.16 -10.07
CA LEU A 174 7.13 -26.69 -10.42
C LEU A 174 7.11 -25.69 -11.58
N THR A 175 6.27 -25.92 -12.59
CA THR A 175 6.12 -25.00 -13.73
C THR A 175 5.52 -23.66 -13.27
N LEU A 176 4.49 -23.69 -12.43
CA LEU A 176 3.89 -22.48 -11.86
C LEU A 176 4.84 -21.75 -10.91
N ALA A 177 5.63 -22.48 -10.13
CA ALA A 177 6.70 -21.91 -9.32
C ALA A 177 7.76 -21.23 -10.20
N ALA A 178 8.21 -21.90 -11.27
CA ALA A 178 9.17 -21.33 -12.22
C ALA A 178 8.63 -20.08 -12.93
N LEU A 179 7.35 -20.09 -13.35
CA LEU A 179 6.70 -18.93 -13.97
C LEU A 179 6.53 -17.76 -12.99
N SER A 180 6.15 -18.03 -11.73
CA SER A 180 6.00 -17.00 -10.71
C SER A 180 7.34 -16.39 -10.26
N LEU A 181 8.38 -17.20 -10.13
CA LEU A 181 9.76 -16.74 -9.91
C LEU A 181 10.31 -15.99 -11.14
N GLY A 182 10.00 -16.47 -12.35
CA GLY A 182 10.36 -15.81 -13.60
C GLY A 182 9.69 -14.44 -13.75
N LEU A 183 8.44 -14.31 -13.33
CA LEU A 183 7.73 -13.02 -13.27
C LEU A 183 8.44 -12.07 -12.31
N TRP A 184 8.78 -12.52 -11.10
CA TRP A 184 9.55 -11.71 -10.16
C TRP A 184 10.90 -11.29 -10.75
N TRP A 185 11.67 -12.24 -11.30
CA TRP A 185 12.98 -11.99 -11.88
C TRP A 185 12.94 -11.00 -13.05
N THR A 186 11.93 -11.12 -13.92
CA THR A 186 11.83 -10.34 -15.16
C THR A 186 11.27 -8.95 -14.92
N PHE A 187 10.22 -8.84 -14.10
CA PHE A 187 9.50 -7.58 -13.95
C PHE A 187 9.90 -6.80 -12.73
N ASP A 188 10.42 -7.42 -11.67
CA ASP A 188 10.64 -6.73 -10.40
C ASP A 188 12.09 -6.76 -9.89
N ARG A 189 12.71 -7.95 -9.84
CA ARG A 189 14.11 -8.18 -9.46
C ARG A 189 14.53 -7.56 -8.11
N SER A 190 13.57 -7.15 -7.28
CA SER A 190 13.82 -6.49 -5.99
C SER A 190 13.82 -7.48 -4.83
N ARG A 191 14.66 -7.25 -3.83
CA ARG A 191 14.74 -8.07 -2.61
C ARG A 191 13.51 -7.90 -1.73
N SER A 192 13.04 -6.66 -1.59
CA SER A 192 11.79 -6.30 -0.93
C SER A 192 10.59 -6.96 -1.59
N GLY A 193 10.53 -7.00 -2.91
CA GLY A 193 9.46 -7.65 -3.66
C GLY A 193 9.45 -9.17 -3.48
N PHE A 194 10.62 -9.80 -3.47
CA PHE A 194 10.71 -11.22 -3.15
C PHE A 194 10.22 -11.53 -1.74
N GLY A 195 10.73 -10.78 -0.74
CA GLY A 195 10.37 -10.96 0.66
C GLY A 195 8.87 -10.76 0.90
N LEU A 196 8.32 -9.65 0.41
CA LEU A 196 6.89 -9.33 0.56
C LEU A 196 5.98 -10.25 -0.23
N GLY A 197 6.39 -10.66 -1.44
CA GLY A 197 5.66 -11.68 -2.20
C GLY A 197 5.60 -13.00 -1.44
N LEU A 198 6.72 -13.42 -0.85
CA LEU A 198 6.80 -14.68 -0.10
C LEU A 198 5.99 -14.63 1.21
N THR A 199 6.06 -13.53 1.97
CA THR A 199 5.24 -13.36 3.18
C THR A 199 3.75 -13.30 2.86
N THR A 200 3.37 -12.61 1.78
CA THR A 200 1.98 -12.57 1.31
C THR A 200 1.51 -13.97 0.91
N ALA A 201 2.33 -14.73 0.17
CA ALA A 201 1.99 -16.09 -0.23
C ALA A 201 1.77 -16.98 0.98
N PHE A 202 2.69 -16.97 1.94
CA PHE A 202 2.57 -17.76 3.16
C PHE A 202 1.33 -17.37 3.97
N LEU A 203 1.13 -16.08 4.26
CA LEU A 203 0.01 -15.60 5.06
C LEU A 203 -1.34 -15.89 4.38
N ALA A 204 -1.45 -15.65 3.07
CA ALA A 204 -2.66 -15.94 2.32
C ALA A 204 -2.97 -17.44 2.27
N THR A 205 -1.95 -18.30 2.13
CA THR A 205 -2.16 -19.77 2.19
C THR A 205 -2.57 -20.23 3.58
N LEU A 206 -2.03 -19.64 4.65
CA LEU A 206 -2.43 -19.93 6.02
C LEU A 206 -3.88 -19.50 6.28
N ILE A 207 -4.26 -18.31 5.84
CA ILE A 207 -5.65 -17.83 5.94
C ILE A 207 -6.57 -18.78 5.18
N ALA A 208 -6.25 -19.13 3.93
CA ALA A 208 -7.01 -20.08 3.14
C ALA A 208 -7.15 -21.44 3.85
N GLN A 209 -6.06 -21.94 4.45
CA GLN A 209 -6.07 -23.16 5.25
C GLN A 209 -7.04 -23.08 6.44
N LEU A 210 -7.01 -21.96 7.17
CA LEU A 210 -7.89 -21.74 8.31
C LEU A 210 -9.36 -21.65 7.87
N LEU A 211 -9.65 -21.01 6.74
CA LEU A 211 -11.02 -20.94 6.22
C LEU A 211 -11.57 -22.31 5.83
N VAL A 212 -10.71 -23.17 5.25
CA VAL A 212 -11.08 -24.55 4.92
C VAL A 212 -11.28 -25.39 6.18
N TYR A 213 -10.40 -25.23 7.16
CA TYR A 213 -10.50 -25.95 8.44
C TYR A 213 -11.76 -25.58 9.23
N ASN A 214 -12.18 -24.31 9.20
CA ASN A 214 -13.42 -23.84 9.84
C ASN A 214 -14.69 -24.13 9.00
N GLY A 215 -14.56 -24.78 7.84
CA GLY A 215 -15.69 -25.13 6.98
C GLY A 215 -16.35 -23.95 6.24
N ILE A 216 -15.74 -22.76 6.29
CA ILE A 216 -16.24 -21.55 5.61
C ILE A 216 -16.03 -21.65 4.10
N TYR A 217 -14.99 -22.38 3.67
CA TYR A 217 -14.65 -22.56 2.26
C TYR A 217 -14.28 -24.01 1.95
N GLN A 218 -14.78 -24.56 0.84
CA GLN A 218 -14.45 -25.94 0.43
C GLN A 218 -13.84 -25.95 -0.98
N TYR A 219 -12.67 -26.57 -1.13
CA TYR A 219 -12.08 -26.85 -2.44
C TYR A 219 -12.57 -28.20 -2.96
N THR A 220 -13.05 -28.23 -4.21
CA THR A 220 -13.64 -29.42 -4.87
C THR A 220 -12.67 -30.61 -4.97
N SER A 221 -11.35 -30.38 -4.89
CA SER A 221 -10.35 -31.45 -4.74
C SER A 221 -9.05 -30.92 -4.13
N PRO A 222 -8.76 -31.17 -2.84
CA PRO A 222 -7.51 -30.78 -2.20
C PRO A 222 -6.35 -31.70 -2.62
N ASP A 223 -5.16 -31.13 -2.87
CA ASP A 223 -3.96 -31.92 -3.25
C ASP A 223 -2.98 -32.10 -2.08
N PHE A 224 -2.60 -31.02 -1.39
CA PHE A 224 -1.63 -31.06 -0.28
C PHE A 224 -2.19 -30.33 0.93
N LEU A 225 -2.30 -31.00 2.09
CA LEU A 225 -2.80 -30.41 3.34
C LEU A 225 -4.16 -29.68 3.21
N TYR A 226 -5.14 -30.18 2.45
CA TYR A 226 -6.45 -29.51 2.25
C TYR A 226 -6.45 -28.23 1.38
N VAL A 227 -5.31 -27.80 0.82
CA VAL A 227 -5.19 -26.64 -0.07
C VAL A 227 -4.49 -27.02 -1.37
N ARG A 228 -4.70 -26.27 -2.45
CA ARG A 228 -4.12 -26.59 -3.75
C ARG A 228 -2.68 -26.09 -3.91
N SER A 229 -1.78 -26.95 -4.40
CA SER A 229 -0.34 -26.70 -4.49
C SER A 229 0.05 -25.48 -5.34
N TRP A 230 -0.85 -25.01 -6.21
CA TRP A 230 -0.64 -23.81 -7.02
C TRP A 230 -1.00 -22.49 -6.32
N LEU A 231 -1.78 -22.50 -5.23
CA LEU A 231 -2.22 -21.29 -4.52
C LEU A 231 -1.09 -20.41 -4.02
N PRO A 232 -0.03 -20.95 -3.38
CA PRO A 232 1.13 -20.14 -2.97
C PRO A 232 1.77 -19.38 -4.14
N CYS A 233 1.84 -20.00 -5.32
CA CYS A 233 2.44 -19.39 -6.51
C CYS A 233 1.59 -18.22 -7.06
N ILE A 234 0.27 -18.34 -6.97
CA ILE A 234 -0.65 -17.26 -7.36
C ILE A 234 -0.58 -16.10 -6.37
N PHE A 235 -0.60 -16.39 -5.07
CA PHE A 235 -0.48 -15.32 -4.07
C PHE A 235 0.87 -14.62 -4.14
N PHE A 236 1.96 -15.36 -4.41
CA PHE A 236 3.28 -14.78 -4.64
C PHE A 236 3.29 -13.83 -5.85
N SER A 237 2.86 -14.33 -7.01
CA SER A 237 2.83 -13.55 -8.26
C SER A 237 1.86 -12.37 -8.20
N GLY A 238 0.73 -12.52 -7.51
CA GLY A 238 -0.22 -11.44 -7.24
C GLY A 238 0.38 -10.37 -6.33
N GLY A 239 1.05 -10.76 -5.25
CA GLY A 239 1.75 -9.85 -4.35
C GLY A 239 2.82 -9.02 -5.07
N VAL A 240 3.64 -9.66 -5.90
CA VAL A 240 4.64 -8.96 -6.74
C VAL A 240 3.97 -8.01 -7.74
N THR A 241 2.88 -8.44 -8.39
CA THR A 241 2.15 -7.62 -9.37
C THR A 241 1.54 -6.37 -8.73
N VAL A 242 0.91 -6.53 -7.56
CA VAL A 242 0.31 -5.39 -6.85
C VAL A 242 1.38 -4.48 -6.26
N GLY A 243 2.45 -5.03 -5.70
CA GLY A 243 3.59 -4.25 -5.22
C GLY A 243 4.21 -3.38 -6.33
N ASN A 244 4.29 -3.94 -7.54
CA ASN A 244 4.72 -3.23 -8.74
C ASN A 244 3.81 -2.07 -9.15
N ILE A 245 2.49 -2.22 -8.99
CA ILE A 245 1.52 -1.14 -9.21
C ILE A 245 1.68 -0.07 -8.12
N GLY A 246 1.87 -0.49 -6.86
CA GLY A 246 2.10 0.39 -5.72
C GLY A 246 3.31 1.30 -5.89
N ARG A 247 4.44 0.74 -6.33
CA ARG A 247 5.67 1.48 -6.69
C ARG A 247 5.42 2.54 -7.77
N GLN A 248 4.63 2.21 -8.77
CA GLN A 248 4.34 3.11 -9.89
C GLN A 248 3.44 4.27 -9.50
N LEU A 249 2.41 3.97 -8.72
CA LEU A 249 1.58 5.00 -8.11
C LEU A 249 2.38 5.87 -7.14
N ALA A 250 3.43 5.31 -6.53
CA ALA A 250 4.34 6.04 -5.67
C ALA A 250 5.21 7.06 -6.43
N MET A 251 5.78 6.65 -7.57
CA MET A 251 6.60 7.52 -8.43
C MET A 251 5.77 8.66 -9.04
N GLY A 252 4.58 8.36 -9.58
CA GLY A 252 3.76 9.33 -10.30
C GLY A 252 3.18 10.49 -9.46
N SER A 253 3.23 10.43 -8.11
CA SER A 253 2.86 11.60 -7.30
C SER A 253 4.06 12.44 -6.86
N THR A 254 5.27 11.89 -6.84
CA THR A 254 6.49 12.66 -6.51
C THR A 254 6.87 13.60 -7.64
N GLU A 255 6.68 13.18 -8.90
CA GLU A 255 6.96 14.01 -10.08
C GLU A 255 6.05 15.24 -10.19
N LYS A 256 4.82 15.16 -9.68
CA LYS A 256 3.90 16.33 -9.63
C LYS A 256 4.30 17.34 -8.55
N LEU A 257 4.87 16.89 -7.43
CA LEU A 257 5.22 17.77 -6.32
C LEU A 257 6.51 18.60 -6.56
N HIS A 258 7.26 18.28 -7.62
CA HIS A 258 8.51 18.96 -7.98
C HIS A 258 8.35 19.94 -9.16
N ASN A 259 7.23 19.90 -9.87
CA ASN A 259 6.96 20.73 -11.05
C ASN A 259 5.98 21.88 -10.78
N ASP A 260 5.51 22.02 -9.53
CA ASP A 260 4.73 23.16 -9.03
C ASP A 260 5.60 24.02 -8.08
#